data_AF-A0A8J4WLN5-F1
#
_entry.id   AF-A0A8J4WLN5-F1
#
_cell.length_a   1.000
_cell.length_b   1.000
_cell.length_c   1.000
_cell.angle_alpha   90.00
_cell.angle_beta   90.00
_cell.angle_gamma   90.00
#
_symmetry.space_group_name_H-M   'P 1'
#
loop_
_entity.id
_entity.type
_entity.pdbx_description
1 polymer ?
#
loop_
_entity_poly.entity_id
_entity_poly.type
_entity_poly.pdbx_seq_one_letter_code
_entity_poly.pdbx_strand_id
1 'polypeptide(L)'
;MPRRILTRGALRVTRDNRIHVLPQSIMNSVDFPLLINPVRERDAGEYRCLFQLGNKLHHKSIILTVKVPPYFEERPPKVVTADENGNLRLFCNASGAPSPKLQWWVVLETTLKEQTANHHAISHPNWRPSPFPVSPTNNSQAAVEHTTKTWRFLYAGKQDLRPIESVLSHYKNDIFVRGGLLVFSQLQRKMSGFYICEATNGISPAAISETRVLVRYAPEIKMSHNTIQQYLGESTVIGCTVKAHPMGLVEWELNHVPIPSPPCNHINSRQVKFCQGK
;
A
#
# COMPACT_ATOMS: atom_id res chain seq x y z
N MET A 1 -35.19 5.32 -22.56
CA MET A 1 -35.07 6.76 -22.92
C MET A 1 -35.61 6.97 -24.33
N PRO A 2 -36.30 8.07 -24.65
CA PRO A 2 -36.83 8.30 -25.99
C PRO A 2 -35.68 8.39 -27.00
N ARG A 3 -35.87 7.77 -28.17
CA ARG A 3 -34.90 7.79 -29.28
C ARG A 3 -34.70 9.24 -29.71
N ARG A 4 -33.54 9.83 -29.40
CA ARG A 4 -33.23 11.22 -29.70
C ARG A 4 -32.24 11.28 -30.86
N ILE A 5 -32.60 12.02 -31.91
CA ILE A 5 -31.71 12.25 -33.05
C ILE A 5 -30.56 13.16 -32.58
N LEU A 6 -29.33 12.68 -32.70
CA LEU A 6 -28.13 13.44 -32.30
C LEU A 6 -27.68 14.39 -33.42
N THR A 7 -27.71 13.90 -34.66
CA THR A 7 -27.22 14.59 -35.86
C THR A 7 -28.11 14.27 -37.07
N ARG A 8 -28.07 15.12 -38.10
CA ARG A 8 -28.72 14.89 -39.40
C ARG A 8 -27.78 15.36 -40.50
N GLY A 9 -27.14 14.41 -41.19
CA GLY A 9 -26.05 14.71 -42.13
C GLY A 9 -24.92 15.45 -41.41
N ALA A 10 -24.47 16.57 -41.98
CA ALA A 10 -23.43 17.42 -41.39
C ALA A 10 -23.89 18.28 -40.20
N LEU A 11 -25.18 18.27 -39.84
CA LEU A 11 -25.74 19.14 -38.83
C LEU A 11 -25.87 18.44 -37.47
N ARG A 12 -25.39 19.10 -36.41
CA ARG A 12 -25.67 18.71 -35.02
C ARG A 12 -27.07 19.16 -34.62
N VAL A 13 -27.90 18.22 -34.15
CA VAL A 13 -29.28 18.47 -33.69
C VAL A 13 -29.38 18.48 -32.16
N THR A 14 -28.52 17.71 -31.49
CA THR A 14 -28.45 17.67 -30.03
C THR A 14 -27.98 19.00 -29.42
N ARG A 15 -28.43 19.26 -28.18
CA ARG A 15 -27.94 20.38 -27.35
C ARG A 15 -26.63 20.07 -26.63
N ASP A 16 -26.18 18.81 -26.67
CA ASP A 16 -24.91 18.43 -26.06
C ASP A 16 -23.75 18.94 -26.91
N ASN A 17 -23.04 19.93 -26.38
CA ASN A 17 -21.95 20.59 -27.10
C ASN A 17 -20.72 19.70 -27.32
N ARG A 18 -20.62 18.56 -26.64
CA ARG A 18 -19.55 17.56 -26.80
C ARG A 18 -19.71 16.71 -28.04
N ILE A 19 -20.91 16.70 -28.61
CA ILE A 19 -21.22 15.91 -29.80
C ILE A 19 -20.92 16.78 -31.02
N HIS A 20 -20.05 16.30 -31.90
CA HIS A 20 -19.62 16.97 -33.11
C HIS A 20 -19.81 16.05 -34.32
N VAL A 21 -20.07 16.65 -35.48
CA VAL A 21 -19.96 15.99 -36.78
C VAL A 21 -18.68 16.50 -37.39
N LEU A 22 -17.73 15.62 -37.73
CA LEU A 22 -16.50 16.06 -38.38
C LEU A 22 -16.83 16.56 -39.80
N PRO A 23 -16.18 17.65 -40.27
CA PRO A 23 -16.39 18.15 -41.60
C PRO A 23 -16.02 17.09 -42.64
N GLN A 24 -16.86 16.91 -43.65
CA GLN A 24 -16.58 16.08 -44.82
C GLN A 24 -15.59 16.81 -45.73
N SER A 25 -14.35 16.99 -45.28
CA SER A 25 -13.34 17.69 -46.07
C SER A 25 -12.41 16.69 -46.78
N ILE A 26 -12.42 16.83 -48.11
CA ILE A 26 -11.46 16.34 -49.12
C ILE A 26 -11.82 14.98 -49.72
N MET A 27 -12.27 15.05 -50.99
CA MET A 27 -12.44 13.99 -52.01
C MET A 27 -13.12 12.68 -51.53
N ASN A 28 -14.42 12.57 -51.84
CA ASN A 28 -15.17 11.30 -51.86
C ASN A 28 -15.33 10.57 -50.52
N SER A 29 -15.32 11.26 -49.37
CA SER A 29 -15.63 10.60 -48.10
C SER A 29 -17.15 10.36 -47.97
N VAL A 30 -17.54 9.08 -48.02
CA VAL A 30 -18.92 8.60 -47.77
C VAL A 30 -19.19 8.47 -46.25
N ASP A 31 -18.25 8.95 -45.43
CA ASP A 31 -18.27 8.78 -43.99
C ASP A 31 -19.02 9.91 -43.28
N PHE A 32 -19.76 9.52 -42.23
CA PHE A 32 -20.49 10.41 -41.34
C PHE A 32 -20.09 10.15 -39.88
N PRO A 33 -18.85 10.47 -39.49
CA PRO A 33 -18.34 10.17 -38.16
C PRO A 33 -19.02 11.03 -37.09
N LEU A 34 -19.46 10.38 -36.01
CA LEU A 34 -19.95 11.04 -34.80
C LEU A 34 -18.79 11.13 -33.80
N LEU A 35 -18.35 12.35 -33.51
CA LEU A 35 -17.34 12.60 -32.47
C LEU A 35 -18.04 12.97 -31.15
N ILE A 36 -17.64 12.34 -30.05
CA ILE A 36 -18.07 12.70 -28.69
C ILE A 36 -16.81 13.08 -27.90
N ASN A 37 -16.67 14.34 -27.50
CA ASN A 37 -15.50 14.82 -26.79
C ASN A 37 -15.83 15.87 -25.71
N PRO A 38 -15.52 15.63 -24.42
CA PRO A 38 -15.03 14.36 -23.85
C PRO A 38 -16.16 13.33 -23.70
N VAL A 39 -15.83 12.05 -23.77
CA VAL A 39 -16.77 10.96 -23.44
C VAL A 39 -17.07 10.95 -21.95
N ARG A 40 -18.32 10.69 -21.59
CA ARG A 40 -18.82 10.54 -20.21
C ARG A 40 -19.52 9.19 -20.08
N GLU A 41 -19.59 8.64 -18.87
CA GLU A 41 -20.24 7.34 -18.61
C GLU A 41 -21.65 7.22 -19.20
N ARG A 42 -22.43 8.29 -19.08
CA ARG A 42 -23.80 8.37 -19.63
C ARG A 42 -23.91 8.31 -21.15
N ASP A 43 -22.79 8.42 -21.87
CA ASP A 43 -22.78 8.28 -23.33
C ASP A 43 -22.81 6.80 -23.75
N ALA A 44 -22.61 5.86 -22.82
CA ALA A 44 -22.70 4.43 -23.09
C ALA A 44 -24.11 4.05 -23.59
N GLY A 45 -24.16 3.18 -24.58
CA GLY A 45 -25.43 2.70 -25.16
C GLY A 45 -25.35 2.35 -26.63
N GLU A 46 -26.49 1.98 -27.21
CA GLU A 46 -26.62 1.66 -28.62
C GLU A 46 -26.75 2.94 -29.46
N TYR A 47 -25.82 3.13 -30.40
CA TYR A 47 -25.86 4.17 -31.43
C TYR A 47 -26.27 3.54 -32.75
N ARG A 48 -27.13 4.21 -33.50
CA ARG A 48 -27.64 3.73 -34.78
C ARG A 48 -27.32 4.73 -35.88
N CYS A 49 -26.64 4.26 -36.92
CA CYS A 49 -26.54 4.99 -38.16
C CYS A 49 -27.79 4.70 -38.98
N LEU A 50 -28.54 5.75 -39.34
CA LEU A 50 -29.81 5.66 -40.06
C LEU A 50 -29.62 6.26 -41.45
N PHE A 51 -29.93 5.49 -42.50
CA PHE A 51 -29.87 5.93 -43.90
C PHE A 51 -31.23 5.72 -44.57
N GLN A 52 -31.82 6.79 -45.08
CA GLN A 52 -33.12 6.76 -45.75
C GLN A 52 -32.93 6.77 -47.26
N LEU A 53 -33.47 5.77 -47.96
CA LEU A 53 -33.50 5.69 -49.42
C LEU A 53 -34.94 5.57 -49.91
N GLY A 54 -35.51 6.68 -50.39
CA GLY A 54 -36.94 6.79 -50.70
C GLY A 54 -37.77 6.51 -49.45
N ASN A 55 -38.62 5.47 -49.50
CA ASN A 55 -39.46 5.04 -48.37
C ASN A 55 -38.81 3.98 -47.48
N LYS A 56 -37.59 3.50 -47.80
CA LYS A 56 -36.90 2.45 -47.05
C LYS A 56 -35.87 3.05 -46.08
N LEU A 57 -35.95 2.63 -44.81
CA LEU A 57 -34.98 2.98 -43.77
C LEU A 57 -33.98 1.84 -43.57
N HIS A 58 -32.72 2.09 -43.91
CA HIS A 58 -31.60 1.21 -43.64
C HIS A 58 -30.90 1.65 -42.35
N HIS A 59 -30.43 0.70 -41.54
CA HIS A 59 -29.64 1.04 -40.35
C HIS A 59 -28.65 -0.03 -39.95
N LYS A 60 -27.61 0.40 -39.24
CA LYS A 60 -26.70 -0.45 -38.47
C LYS A 60 -26.47 0.14 -37.10
N SER A 61 -26.22 -0.72 -36.13
CA SER A 61 -26.03 -0.36 -34.73
C SER A 61 -24.61 -0.65 -34.26
N ILE A 62 -24.13 0.14 -33.31
CA ILE A 62 -22.93 -0.11 -32.51
C ILE A 62 -23.25 0.14 -31.04
N ILE A 63 -22.63 -0.60 -30.13
CA ILE A 63 -22.75 -0.35 -28.69
C ILE A 63 -21.48 0.37 -28.23
N LEU A 64 -21.61 1.61 -27.79
CA LEU A 64 -20.54 2.32 -27.11
C LEU A 64 -20.48 1.85 -25.66
N THR A 65 -19.35 1.27 -25.27
CA THR A 65 -19.04 0.95 -23.86
C THR A 65 -18.05 1.97 -23.33
N VAL A 66 -18.40 2.66 -22.25
CA VAL A 66 -17.51 3.61 -21.60
C VAL A 66 -16.71 2.89 -20.53
N LYS A 67 -15.39 2.99 -20.62
CA LYS A 67 -14.44 2.34 -19.72
C LYS A 67 -14.03 3.33 -18.63
N VAL A 68 -14.07 2.89 -17.39
CA VAL A 68 -13.77 3.71 -16.20
C VAL A 68 -12.78 2.93 -15.34
N PRO A 69 -11.58 3.48 -15.05
CA PRO A 69 -10.64 2.85 -14.14
C PRO A 69 -11.27 2.58 -12.76
N PRO A 70 -10.79 1.57 -12.04
CA PRO A 70 -11.28 1.28 -10.70
C PRO A 70 -11.02 2.45 -9.74
N TYR A 71 -11.93 2.64 -8.79
CA TYR A 71 -11.77 3.55 -7.65
C TYR A 71 -12.43 2.95 -6.40
N PHE A 72 -11.92 3.27 -5.21
CA PHE A 72 -12.50 2.77 -3.96
C PHE A 72 -13.68 3.63 -3.52
N GLU A 73 -14.81 2.98 -3.27
CA GLU A 73 -15.92 3.53 -2.51
C GLU A 73 -15.64 3.44 -1.00
N GLU A 74 -15.02 2.34 -0.58
CA GLU A 74 -14.63 2.11 0.80
C GLU A 74 -13.22 1.52 0.89
N ARG A 75 -12.40 2.09 1.79
CA ARG A 75 -11.03 1.65 2.03
C ARG A 75 -10.91 1.11 3.46
N PRO A 76 -10.06 0.09 3.69
CA PRO A 76 -9.69 -0.29 5.03
C PRO A 76 -8.98 0.88 5.74
N PRO A 77 -9.02 0.96 7.07
CA PRO A 77 -8.22 1.92 7.82
C PRO A 77 -6.72 1.75 7.54
N LYS A 78 -5.95 2.84 7.56
CA LYS A 78 -4.50 2.80 7.30
C LYS A 78 -3.74 1.92 8.30
N VAL A 79 -4.19 1.90 9.55
CA VAL A 79 -3.63 1.08 10.63
C VAL A 79 -4.79 0.49 11.42
N VAL A 80 -4.72 -0.81 11.70
CA VAL A 80 -5.70 -1.51 12.52
C VAL A 80 -4.96 -2.28 13.60
N THR A 81 -5.45 -2.16 14.84
CA THR A 81 -4.91 -2.88 15.99
C THR A 81 -5.95 -3.88 16.49
N ALA A 82 -5.52 -5.08 16.86
CA ALA A 82 -6.39 -6.11 17.39
C ALA A 82 -5.58 -7.07 18.28
N ASP A 83 -6.26 -7.72 19.23
CA ASP A 83 -5.60 -8.58 20.22
C ASP A 83 -5.32 -9.98 19.66
N GLU A 84 -4.24 -10.60 20.13
CA GLU A 84 -3.89 -11.99 19.84
C GLU A 84 -5.05 -12.93 20.19
N ASN A 85 -5.25 -13.94 19.35
CA ASN A 85 -6.39 -14.87 19.33
C ASN A 85 -7.76 -14.23 19.05
N GLY A 86 -7.82 -12.91 18.86
CA GLY A 86 -9.02 -12.19 18.45
C GLY A 86 -9.38 -12.38 16.98
N ASN A 87 -10.55 -11.87 16.60
CA ASN A 87 -11.01 -11.80 15.21
C ASN A 87 -10.79 -10.40 14.65
N LEU A 88 -10.40 -10.31 13.38
CA LEU A 88 -10.31 -9.05 12.65
C LEU A 88 -10.93 -9.18 11.26
N ARG A 89 -11.64 -8.13 10.81
CA ARG A 89 -12.20 -8.03 9.46
C ARG A 89 -11.72 -6.75 8.80
N LEU A 90 -11.17 -6.89 7.61
CA LEU A 90 -10.78 -5.79 6.74
C LEU A 90 -11.66 -5.82 5.50
N PHE A 91 -12.16 -4.66 5.11
CA PHE A 91 -13.06 -4.52 3.99
C PHE A 91 -12.54 -3.47 3.01
N CYS A 92 -12.59 -3.79 1.72
CA CYS A 92 -12.42 -2.85 0.63
C CYS A 92 -13.56 -3.01 -0.37
N ASN A 93 -14.07 -1.90 -0.89
CA ASN A 93 -15.08 -1.89 -1.93
C ASN A 93 -14.66 -0.92 -3.04
N ALA A 94 -14.74 -1.38 -4.29
CA ALA A 94 -14.33 -0.61 -5.44
C ALA A 94 -15.33 -0.73 -6.59
N SER A 95 -15.48 0.37 -7.32
CA SER A 95 -16.32 0.50 -8.49
C SER A 95 -15.48 0.89 -9.70
N GLY A 96 -16.05 0.68 -10.89
CA GLY A 96 -15.39 0.90 -12.18
C GLY A 96 -16.19 0.26 -13.30
N ALA A 97 -15.82 0.55 -14.55
CA ALA A 97 -16.47 -0.01 -15.72
C ALA A 97 -15.42 -0.62 -16.67
N PRO A 98 -15.36 -1.95 -16.84
CA PRO A 98 -16.18 -2.98 -16.18
C PRO A 98 -16.00 -3.03 -14.65
N SER A 99 -16.90 -3.70 -13.94
CA SER A 99 -16.80 -3.88 -12.48
C SER A 99 -15.47 -4.53 -12.09
N PRO A 100 -14.72 -3.98 -11.12
CA PRO A 100 -13.38 -4.45 -10.82
C PRO A 100 -13.38 -5.74 -10.00
N LYS A 101 -12.38 -6.57 -10.25
CA LYS A 101 -11.99 -7.69 -9.40
C LYS A 101 -11.12 -7.16 -8.27
N LEU A 102 -11.50 -7.49 -7.03
CA LEU A 102 -10.73 -7.22 -5.83
C LEU A 102 -9.83 -8.40 -5.49
N GLN A 103 -8.59 -8.10 -5.10
CA GLN A 103 -7.61 -9.08 -4.66
C GLN A 103 -6.78 -8.53 -3.49
N TRP A 104 -6.60 -9.35 -2.47
CA TRP A 104 -5.76 -9.01 -1.33
C TRP A 104 -4.35 -9.56 -1.52
N TRP A 105 -3.37 -8.78 -1.06
CA TRP A 105 -1.96 -9.12 -1.09
C TRP A 105 -1.38 -8.92 0.31
N VAL A 106 -0.38 -9.72 0.64
CA VAL A 106 0.43 -9.53 1.85
C VAL A 106 1.84 -9.16 1.45
N VAL A 107 2.41 -8.22 2.18
CA VAL A 107 3.84 -7.95 2.14
C VAL A 107 4.50 -8.91 3.11
N LEU A 108 5.17 -9.93 2.59
CA LEU A 108 6.04 -10.76 3.40
C LEU A 108 7.30 -9.95 3.67
N GLU A 109 7.60 -9.76 4.95
CA GLU A 109 8.98 -9.51 5.34
C GLU A 109 9.75 -10.76 4.90
N THR A 110 10.43 -10.68 3.74
CA THR A 110 11.51 -11.62 3.47
C THR A 110 12.34 -11.58 4.71
N THR A 111 12.47 -12.71 5.41
CA THR A 111 13.44 -12.78 6.49
C THR A 111 14.72 -12.24 5.90
N LEU A 112 15.17 -11.07 6.34
CA LEU A 112 16.58 -10.74 6.33
C LEU A 112 17.20 -11.75 7.29
N LYS A 113 17.28 -13.02 6.87
CA LYS A 113 18.35 -13.91 7.30
C LYS A 113 19.59 -13.44 6.57
N GLU A 114 20.00 -12.22 6.90
CA GLU A 114 21.31 -11.65 6.63
C GLU A 114 21.45 -10.47 7.60
N GLN A 115 22.21 -10.75 8.67
CA GLN A 115 22.90 -9.81 9.54
C GLN A 115 22.13 -9.07 10.66
N THR A 116 21.48 -9.81 11.57
CA THR A 116 21.56 -9.46 13.01
C THR A 116 22.58 -10.34 13.72
N ALA A 117 23.81 -10.34 13.20
CA ALA A 117 25.01 -10.72 13.95
C ALA A 117 25.88 -9.49 14.30
N ASN A 118 25.51 -8.27 13.89
CA ASN A 118 26.37 -7.09 14.04
C ASN A 118 25.60 -5.83 14.47
N HIS A 119 24.92 -5.87 15.62
CA HIS A 119 24.73 -4.64 16.40
C HIS A 119 24.88 -4.97 17.88
N HIS A 120 26.13 -4.96 18.37
CA HIS A 120 26.57 -4.17 19.51
C HIS A 120 28.06 -4.40 19.79
N ALA A 121 28.91 -3.53 19.25
CA ALA A 121 30.08 -3.00 19.95
C ALA A 121 30.57 -1.75 19.18
N ILE A 122 30.11 -0.58 19.60
CA ILE A 122 30.82 0.67 19.31
C ILE A 122 32.07 0.64 20.18
N SER A 123 33.23 0.40 19.57
CA SER A 123 34.53 0.77 20.12
C SER A 123 35.22 1.69 19.11
N HIS A 124 35.15 3.00 19.35
CA HIS A 124 36.14 3.92 18.80
C HIS A 124 37.45 3.72 19.56
N PRO A 125 38.60 3.68 18.86
CA PRO A 125 39.44 4.87 18.95
C PRO A 125 40.14 5.24 17.62
N ASN A 126 40.47 6.53 17.52
CA ASN A 126 41.39 7.17 16.57
C ASN A 126 40.78 7.68 15.26
N TRP A 127 40.27 8.91 15.32
CA TRP A 127 40.10 9.76 14.15
C TRP A 127 41.15 10.88 14.19
N ARG A 128 42.11 10.83 13.26
CA ARG A 128 42.99 11.96 12.93
C ARG A 128 42.33 12.72 11.77
N PRO A 129 42.18 14.05 11.84
CA PRO A 129 41.75 14.82 10.68
C PRO A 129 42.96 15.14 9.81
N SER A 130 42.85 14.93 8.50
CA SER A 130 43.73 15.57 7.52
C SER A 130 42.88 16.10 6.35
N PRO A 131 43.25 17.25 5.75
CA PRO A 131 42.28 18.20 5.20
C PRO A 131 42.39 18.29 3.68
N PHE A 132 41.31 18.13 2.92
CA PHE A 132 41.34 18.43 1.47
C PHE A 132 39.94 18.81 0.92
N PRO A 133 39.89 19.52 -0.23
CA PRO A 133 39.21 20.82 -0.31
C PRO A 133 37.93 20.81 -1.16
N VAL A 134 37.36 22.01 -1.27
CA VAL A 134 36.03 22.36 -1.75
C VAL A 134 35.95 22.45 -3.29
N SER A 135 34.84 21.89 -3.84
CA SER A 135 34.13 22.25 -5.10
C SER A 135 34.82 21.96 -6.46
N PRO A 136 34.11 21.85 -7.62
CA PRO A 136 32.86 22.58 -7.95
C PRO A 136 31.78 21.92 -8.86
N THR A 137 30.62 22.59 -8.83
CA THR A 137 29.67 22.94 -9.92
C THR A 137 28.81 21.93 -10.71
N ASN A 138 27.53 22.34 -10.76
CA ASN A 138 26.63 22.51 -11.91
C ASN A 138 25.69 21.39 -12.36
N ASN A 139 24.40 21.73 -12.19
CA ASN A 139 23.30 21.65 -13.14
C ASN A 139 23.15 20.36 -13.96
N SER A 140 22.13 19.59 -13.58
CA SER A 140 21.16 19.15 -14.56
C SER A 140 19.76 19.37 -14.00
N GLN A 141 18.95 20.11 -14.76
CA GLN A 141 17.50 20.11 -14.61
C GLN A 141 17.04 18.67 -14.77
N ALA A 142 16.73 18.01 -13.66
CA ALA A 142 16.03 16.74 -13.70
C ALA A 142 14.59 17.05 -14.14
N ALA A 143 14.27 16.60 -15.35
CA ALA A 143 12.93 16.60 -15.89
C ALA A 143 11.95 16.04 -14.85
N VAL A 144 10.83 16.73 -14.65
CA VAL A 144 9.70 16.24 -13.88
C VAL A 144 9.08 15.08 -14.66
N GLU A 145 9.63 13.88 -14.46
CA GLU A 145 9.02 12.65 -14.91
C GLU A 145 7.77 12.38 -14.07
N HIS A 146 6.61 12.61 -14.68
CA HIS A 146 5.34 12.01 -14.25
C HIS A 146 5.39 10.49 -14.47
N THR A 147 6.26 9.78 -13.75
CA THR A 147 6.15 8.34 -13.64
C THR A 147 5.06 8.05 -12.62
N THR A 148 3.94 7.51 -13.11
CA THR A 148 2.94 6.82 -12.29
C THR A 148 3.64 5.68 -11.57
N LYS A 149 4.22 5.97 -10.40
CA LYS A 149 4.82 5.00 -9.49
C LYS A 149 3.73 3.99 -9.11
N THR A 150 3.67 2.88 -9.84
CA THR A 150 2.78 1.78 -9.48
C THR A 150 3.29 1.21 -8.16
N TRP A 151 2.38 0.81 -7.28
CA TRP A 151 2.70 0.18 -6.00
C TRP A 151 3.67 -1.00 -6.16
N ARG A 152 3.59 -1.74 -7.28
CA ARG A 152 4.54 -2.81 -7.63
C ARG A 152 5.99 -2.31 -7.63
N PHE A 153 6.26 -1.07 -8.05
CA PHE A 153 7.60 -0.46 -7.97
C PHE A 153 7.99 -0.02 -6.56
N LEU A 154 7.04 0.30 -5.67
CA LEU A 154 7.34 0.61 -4.26
C LEU A 154 7.81 -0.63 -3.49
N TYR A 155 7.32 -1.82 -3.86
CA TYR A 155 7.72 -3.10 -3.25
C TYR A 155 8.72 -3.91 -4.10
N ALA A 156 8.93 -3.57 -5.38
CA ALA A 156 9.93 -4.20 -6.22
C ALA A 156 11.34 -3.87 -5.71
N GLY A 157 11.96 -4.84 -5.05
CA GLY A 157 13.40 -4.83 -4.76
C GLY A 157 13.80 -5.15 -3.32
N LYS A 158 12.87 -5.19 -2.36
CA LYS A 158 13.21 -5.53 -0.94
C LYS A 158 12.16 -6.32 -0.16
N GLN A 159 10.92 -6.42 -0.64
CA GLN A 159 9.83 -7.09 0.09
C GLN A 159 9.08 -8.05 -0.85
N ASP A 160 8.84 -9.28 -0.40
CA ASP A 160 8.18 -10.31 -1.21
C ASP A 160 6.67 -10.15 -1.09
N LEU A 161 6.04 -9.68 -2.15
CA LEU A 161 4.61 -9.46 -2.17
C LEU A 161 3.88 -10.64 -2.81
N ARG A 162 2.95 -11.23 -2.06
CA ARG A 162 2.23 -12.44 -2.44
C ARG A 162 0.72 -12.25 -2.39
N PRO A 163 -0.05 -12.86 -3.32
CA PRO A 163 -1.49 -12.97 -3.16
C PRO A 163 -1.79 -13.66 -1.83
N ILE A 164 -2.72 -13.14 -1.03
CA ILE A 164 -2.99 -13.69 0.30
C ILE A 164 -3.40 -15.18 0.24
N GLU A 165 -4.05 -15.60 -0.84
CA GLU A 165 -4.49 -16.96 -1.09
C GLU A 165 -3.30 -17.94 -1.18
N SER A 166 -2.13 -17.45 -1.60
CA SER A 166 -0.92 -18.27 -1.72
C SER A 166 -0.23 -18.57 -0.39
N VAL A 167 -0.58 -17.84 0.68
CA VAL A 167 0.07 -17.97 2.00
C VAL A 167 -0.86 -18.48 3.10
N LEU A 168 -2.11 -18.84 2.80
CA LEU A 168 -3.11 -19.25 3.80
C LEU A 168 -2.63 -20.44 4.66
N SER A 169 -1.93 -21.39 4.05
CA SER A 169 -1.37 -22.57 4.75
C SER A 169 -0.33 -22.18 5.80
N HIS A 170 0.45 -21.11 5.57
CA HIS A 170 1.39 -20.58 6.56
C HIS A 170 0.67 -20.13 7.84
N TYR A 171 -0.56 -19.67 7.71
CA TYR A 171 -1.39 -19.17 8.80
C TYR A 171 -2.44 -20.18 9.28
N LYS A 172 -2.20 -21.49 9.07
CA LYS A 172 -3.11 -22.58 9.50
C LYS A 172 -4.56 -22.40 9.00
N ASN A 173 -4.76 -21.68 7.90
CA ASN A 173 -6.07 -21.29 7.36
C ASN A 173 -6.94 -20.44 8.31
N ASP A 174 -6.32 -19.69 9.24
CA ASP A 174 -7.01 -18.70 10.08
C ASP A 174 -7.37 -17.41 9.32
N ILE A 175 -7.03 -17.34 8.02
CA ILE A 175 -7.32 -16.21 7.15
C ILE A 175 -8.29 -16.67 6.05
N PHE A 176 -9.37 -15.91 5.86
CA PHE A 176 -10.40 -16.15 4.86
C PHE A 176 -10.58 -14.93 3.97
N VAL A 177 -10.75 -15.16 2.67
CA VAL A 177 -10.82 -14.09 1.67
C VAL A 177 -12.04 -14.30 0.79
N ARG A 178 -12.83 -13.25 0.60
CA ARG A 178 -13.96 -13.26 -0.32
C ARG A 178 -14.11 -11.88 -0.98
N GLY A 179 -13.52 -11.74 -2.17
CA GLY A 179 -13.49 -10.47 -2.90
C GLY A 179 -12.83 -9.39 -2.06
N GLY A 180 -13.59 -8.35 -1.71
CA GLY A 180 -13.11 -7.23 -0.90
C GLY A 180 -12.97 -7.50 0.60
N LEU A 181 -13.46 -8.64 1.10
CA LEU A 181 -13.43 -8.97 2.52
C LEU A 181 -12.25 -9.90 2.85
N LEU A 182 -11.43 -9.50 3.81
CA LEU A 182 -10.34 -10.27 4.40
C LEU A 182 -10.63 -10.47 5.90
N VAL A 183 -10.74 -11.72 6.34
CA VAL A 183 -11.13 -12.10 7.70
C VAL A 183 -10.02 -12.91 8.35
N PHE A 184 -9.67 -12.55 9.58
CA PHE A 184 -8.80 -13.30 10.47
C PHE A 184 -9.69 -13.93 11.54
N SER A 185 -9.83 -15.26 11.56
CA SER A 185 -10.61 -15.96 12.58
C SER A 185 -9.91 -15.97 13.93
N GLN A 186 -8.59 -16.14 13.91
CA GLN A 186 -7.73 -16.17 15.09
C GLN A 186 -6.40 -15.48 14.79
N LEU A 187 -6.24 -14.26 15.30
CA LEU A 187 -5.02 -13.48 15.08
C LEU A 187 -3.80 -14.11 15.78
N GLN A 188 -2.70 -14.21 15.05
CA GLN A 188 -1.39 -14.64 15.55
C GLN A 188 -0.40 -13.48 15.43
N ARG A 189 0.58 -13.37 16.33
CA ARG A 189 1.58 -12.27 16.32
C ARG A 189 2.24 -12.06 14.96
N LYS A 190 2.53 -13.16 14.26
CA LYS A 190 3.15 -13.21 12.93
C LYS A 190 2.24 -12.73 11.78
N MET A 191 0.97 -12.43 12.05
CA MET A 191 0.04 -11.79 11.11
C MET A 191 0.12 -10.26 11.17
N SER A 192 0.96 -9.69 12.05
CA SER A 192 1.28 -8.26 11.96
C SER A 192 2.03 -8.00 10.66
N GLY A 193 1.65 -6.94 9.95
CA GLY A 193 2.25 -6.65 8.65
C GLY A 193 1.39 -5.73 7.79
N PHE A 194 1.81 -5.58 6.54
CA PHE A 194 1.09 -4.77 5.55
C PHE A 194 0.26 -5.67 4.64
N TYR A 195 -1.00 -5.29 4.49
CA TYR A 195 -1.96 -5.93 3.60
C TYR A 195 -2.44 -4.90 2.59
N ILE A 196 -2.57 -5.32 1.34
CA ILE A 196 -2.90 -4.44 0.22
C ILE A 196 -4.14 -4.99 -0.47
N CYS A 197 -5.18 -4.18 -0.59
CA CYS A 197 -6.30 -4.47 -1.49
C CYS A 197 -6.04 -3.80 -2.84
N GLU A 198 -6.02 -4.59 -3.91
CA GLU A 198 -5.89 -4.14 -5.30
C GLU A 198 -7.23 -4.38 -6.02
N ALA A 199 -7.75 -3.33 -6.68
CA ALA A 199 -8.90 -3.40 -7.56
C ALA A 199 -8.45 -3.26 -9.01
N THR A 200 -8.82 -4.21 -9.87
CA THR A 200 -8.44 -4.23 -11.29
C THR A 200 -9.64 -4.53 -12.18
N ASN A 201 -9.77 -3.82 -13.31
CA ASN A 201 -10.79 -4.11 -14.34
C ASN A 201 -10.22 -4.11 -15.77
N GLY A 202 -8.90 -4.24 -15.90
CA GLY A 202 -8.19 -4.14 -17.19
C GLY A 202 -7.99 -2.72 -17.70
N ILE A 203 -8.49 -1.70 -17.00
CA ILE A 203 -8.27 -0.28 -17.33
C ILE A 203 -7.29 0.32 -16.32
N SER A 204 -6.25 0.97 -16.83
CA SER A 204 -5.24 1.63 -16.00
C SER A 204 -5.70 3.03 -15.56
N PRO A 205 -5.35 3.47 -14.33
CA PRO A 205 -4.61 2.72 -13.31
C PRO A 205 -5.50 1.77 -12.50
N ALA A 206 -4.92 0.70 -11.96
CA ALA A 206 -5.54 -0.07 -10.88
C ALA A 206 -5.68 0.80 -9.61
N ALA A 207 -6.69 0.53 -8.78
CA ALA A 207 -6.81 1.21 -7.49
C ALA A 207 -6.19 0.34 -6.40
N ILE A 208 -5.37 0.94 -5.54
CA ILE A 208 -4.66 0.25 -4.46
C ILE A 208 -4.90 0.92 -3.11
N SER A 209 -5.13 0.10 -2.07
CA SER A 209 -5.25 0.56 -0.69
C SER A 209 -4.42 -0.33 0.23
N GLU A 210 -3.51 0.27 0.98
CA GLU A 210 -2.66 -0.39 1.98
C GLU A 210 -3.25 -0.22 3.39
N THR A 211 -3.15 -1.26 4.21
CA THR A 211 -3.48 -1.24 5.63
C THR A 211 -2.42 -2.01 6.42
N ARG A 212 -2.01 -1.46 7.57
CA ARG A 212 -1.08 -2.09 8.50
C ARG A 212 -1.85 -2.74 9.64
N VAL A 213 -1.73 -4.06 9.76
CA VAL A 213 -2.28 -4.82 10.89
C VAL A 213 -1.24 -4.91 11.99
N LEU A 214 -1.63 -4.56 13.21
CA LEU A 214 -0.81 -4.62 14.42
C LEU A 214 -1.48 -5.52 15.45
N VAL A 215 -0.91 -6.70 15.69
CA VAL A 215 -1.44 -7.64 16.68
C VAL A 215 -0.87 -7.30 18.05
N ARG A 216 -1.73 -6.99 19.02
CA ARG A 216 -1.37 -6.75 20.42
C ARG A 216 -1.30 -8.06 21.19
N TYR A 217 -0.27 -8.21 22.00
CA TYR A 217 -0.06 -9.41 22.81
C TYR A 217 0.69 -9.07 24.09
N ALA A 218 0.38 -9.83 25.14
CA ALA A 218 1.02 -9.70 26.45
C ALA A 218 2.52 -10.00 26.38
N PRO A 219 3.34 -9.36 27.24
CA PRO A 219 4.78 -9.56 27.25
C PRO A 219 5.16 -11.00 27.61
N GLU A 220 6.00 -11.63 26.78
CA GLU A 220 6.78 -12.80 27.17
C GLU A 220 8.16 -12.36 27.65
N ILE A 221 8.45 -12.64 28.91
CA ILE A 221 9.70 -12.24 29.57
C ILE A 221 10.57 -13.49 29.76
N LYS A 222 11.84 -13.41 29.34
CA LYS A 222 12.82 -14.49 29.50
C LYS A 222 14.15 -13.96 30.02
N MET A 223 14.66 -14.58 31.07
CA MET A 223 16.02 -14.34 31.55
C MET A 223 17.01 -15.15 30.71
N SER A 224 18.17 -14.56 30.40
CA SER A 224 19.22 -15.27 29.65
C SER A 224 19.79 -16.47 30.41
N HIS A 225 19.87 -16.35 31.75
CA HIS A 225 20.34 -17.41 32.64
C HIS A 225 19.54 -17.35 33.94
N ASN A 226 19.34 -18.51 34.59
CA ASN A 226 18.67 -18.59 35.89
C ASN A 226 19.62 -18.23 37.03
N THR A 227 20.91 -18.55 36.88
CA THR A 227 21.96 -18.27 37.85
C THR A 227 23.21 -17.85 37.11
N ILE A 228 23.87 -16.79 37.58
CA ILE A 228 25.18 -16.36 37.09
C ILE A 228 26.13 -16.37 38.28
N GLN A 229 27.28 -17.01 38.12
CA GLN A 229 28.38 -16.95 39.07
C GLN A 229 29.46 -16.03 38.48
N GLN A 230 29.97 -15.09 39.28
CA GLN A 230 30.99 -14.15 38.85
C GLN A 230 32.00 -13.91 39.97
N TYR A 231 33.25 -13.69 39.60
CA TYR A 231 34.33 -13.35 40.54
C TYR A 231 34.22 -11.90 41.02
N LEU A 232 34.72 -11.66 42.24
CA LEU A 232 34.79 -10.33 42.80
C LEU A 232 35.67 -9.43 41.92
N GLY A 233 35.15 -8.25 41.55
CA GLY A 233 35.86 -7.28 40.70
C GLY A 233 35.64 -7.48 39.20
N GLU A 234 35.05 -8.60 38.78
CA GLU A 234 34.72 -8.86 37.37
C GLU A 234 33.37 -8.28 36.96
N SER A 235 33.24 -7.94 35.67
CA SER A 235 31.98 -7.42 35.11
C SER A 235 30.99 -8.54 34.79
N THR A 236 29.69 -8.29 34.95
CA THR A 236 28.62 -9.24 34.60
C THR A 236 27.53 -8.59 33.78
N VAL A 237 26.83 -9.39 32.97
CA VAL A 237 25.68 -8.96 32.17
C VAL A 237 24.49 -9.86 32.49
N ILE A 238 23.43 -9.27 33.03
CA ILE A 238 22.16 -9.95 33.27
C ILE A 238 21.21 -9.57 32.14
N GLY A 239 20.87 -10.55 31.29
CA GLY A 239 20.01 -10.34 30.14
C GLY A 239 18.54 -10.63 30.44
N CYS A 240 17.67 -9.68 30.11
CA CYS A 240 16.22 -9.86 30.07
C CYS A 240 15.75 -9.64 28.63
N THR A 241 15.11 -10.65 28.04
CA THR A 241 14.49 -10.59 26.72
C THR A 241 12.99 -10.47 26.88
N VAL A 242 12.42 -9.37 26.40
CA VAL A 242 10.97 -9.11 26.41
C VAL A 242 10.43 -9.13 24.99
N LYS A 243 9.40 -9.93 24.73
CA LYS A 243 8.62 -9.87 23.47
C LYS A 243 7.21 -9.38 23.79
N ALA A 244 6.84 -8.20 23.32
CA ALA A 244 5.55 -7.58 23.63
C ALA A 244 5.08 -6.66 22.50
N HIS A 245 3.77 -6.48 22.37
CA HIS A 245 3.21 -5.38 21.58
C HIS A 245 1.93 -4.81 22.23
N PRO A 246 1.88 -3.48 22.52
CA PRO A 246 2.99 -2.54 22.41
C PRO A 246 4.12 -2.87 23.40
N MET A 247 5.32 -2.38 23.13
CA MET A 247 6.42 -2.47 24.08
C MET A 247 6.15 -1.51 25.25
N GLY A 248 6.24 -2.02 26.48
CA GLY A 248 6.11 -1.24 27.70
C GLY A 248 7.47 -0.77 28.25
N LEU A 249 7.44 -0.21 29.45
CA LEU A 249 8.65 0.13 30.21
C LEU A 249 9.31 -1.15 30.74
N VAL A 250 10.65 -1.20 30.68
CA VAL A 250 11.46 -2.30 31.24
C VAL A 250 12.35 -1.71 32.33
N GLU A 251 12.16 -2.19 33.56
CA GLU A 251 12.92 -1.75 34.74
C GLU A 251 13.58 -2.96 35.42
N TRP A 252 14.72 -2.72 36.04
CA TRP A 252 15.40 -3.72 36.87
C TRP A 252 15.23 -3.36 38.34
N GLU A 253 14.90 -4.35 39.15
CA GLU A 253 14.90 -4.26 40.61
C GLU A 253 15.95 -5.20 41.20
N LEU A 254 16.48 -4.80 42.35
CA LEU A 254 17.32 -5.64 43.18
C LEU A 254 16.61 -5.82 44.52
N ASN A 255 16.28 -7.07 44.87
CA ASN A 255 15.56 -7.40 46.12
C ASN A 255 14.25 -6.60 46.28
N HIS A 256 13.48 -6.47 45.20
CA HIS A 256 12.22 -5.69 45.18
C HIS A 256 12.39 -4.19 45.38
N VAL A 257 13.62 -3.68 45.25
CA VAL A 257 13.91 -2.25 45.29
C VAL A 257 14.38 -1.81 43.90
N PRO A 258 13.77 -0.77 43.31
CA PRO A 258 14.23 -0.21 42.04
C PRO A 258 15.72 0.15 42.13
N ILE A 259 16.49 -0.24 41.12
CA ILE A 259 17.91 0.10 41.09
C ILE A 259 18.03 1.60 40.79
N PRO A 260 18.59 2.42 41.71
CA PRO A 260 18.67 3.85 41.51
C PRO A 260 19.55 4.19 40.31
N SER A 261 18.96 4.80 39.28
CA SER A 261 19.69 5.33 38.12
C SER A 261 19.78 6.86 38.19
N PRO A 262 20.95 7.47 37.92
CA PRO A 262 21.04 8.92 37.84
C PRO A 262 20.24 9.48 36.65
N PRO A 263 19.74 10.73 36.74
CA PRO A 263 18.99 11.37 35.67
C PRO A 263 19.85 11.63 34.41
N CYS A 264 19.24 11.54 33.22
CA CYS A 264 19.90 11.69 31.91
C CYS A 264 20.70 13.00 31.70
N ASN A 265 20.51 13.98 32.57
CA ASN A 265 21.04 15.34 32.40
C ASN A 265 22.52 15.48 32.82
N HIS A 266 23.14 14.43 33.37
CA HIS A 266 24.55 14.44 33.80
C HIS A 266 25.42 13.51 32.93
N ILE A 267 25.68 13.92 31.68
CA ILE A 267 26.46 13.17 30.67
C ILE A 267 27.98 13.13 30.99
N ASN A 268 28.46 13.88 31.98
CA ASN A 268 29.90 14.05 32.24
C ASN A 268 30.54 13.04 33.20
N SER A 269 29.81 12.06 33.73
CA SER A 269 30.46 10.97 34.47
C SER A 269 30.92 9.90 33.48
N ARG A 270 32.24 9.82 33.23
CA ARG A 270 32.87 8.70 32.50
C ARG A 270 32.56 7.31 33.12
N GLN A 271 31.97 7.26 34.31
CA GLN A 271 31.65 6.04 35.05
C GLN A 271 30.19 5.55 34.89
N VAL A 272 29.24 6.33 34.35
CA VAL A 272 27.82 5.91 34.35
C VAL A 272 27.20 6.02 32.95
N LYS A 273 26.73 4.88 32.42
CA LYS A 273 26.10 4.74 31.09
C LYS A 273 24.57 4.58 31.13
N PHE A 274 23.92 4.78 32.27
CA PHE A 274 22.49 4.45 32.42
C PHE A 274 21.70 5.66 32.90
N CYS A 275 20.55 5.88 32.25
CA CYS A 275 19.62 6.94 32.58
C CYS A 275 18.18 6.47 32.26
N GLN A 276 17.19 6.86 33.07
CA GLN A 276 15.76 6.58 32.80
C GLN A 276 15.21 7.60 31.79
N GLY A 277 14.70 7.11 30.65
CA GLY A 277 13.99 7.93 29.67
C GLY A 277 12.69 8.50 30.25
N LYS A 278 12.44 9.78 29.98
CA LYS A 278 11.16 10.45 30.28
C LYS A 278 10.01 9.87 29.46
#